data_AF-A0A661KIE9-F1
#
_entry.id   AF-A0A661KIE9-F1
#
_cell.length_a   1.000
_cell.length_b   1.000
_cell.length_c   1.000
_cell.angle_alpha   90.00
_cell.angle_beta   90.00
_cell.angle_gamma   90.00
#
_symmetry.space_group_name_H-M   'P 1'
#
loop_
_entity.id
_entity.type
_entity.pdbx_description
1 polymer ?
#
loop_
_entity_poly.entity_id
_entity_poly.type
_entity_poly.pdbx_seq_one_letter_code
_entity_poly.pdbx_strand_id
1 'polypeptide(L)'
;MKEIIKAGDKYNKLTAIRFDHKKENRQYWLFKCDCGNEKVIYVNHIKNGHTKSCGCLQRERHTTHNRCYSSTYRSWASMKDRTTNPKNDRYNSYGGRGITICKRWLKFENFYKDMGKRPKGMTLDRIDNDKGYYKENCRWATRSEQQNNRRTNHLIVYNGKEKTVAQWAKEMNIKFCVLLTRIKRGWSIERALTKATQKKEVKNERERR
;
A
#
# COMPACT_ATOMS: atom_id res chain seq x y z
N MET A 1 36.61 35.88 14.90
CA MET A 1 36.11 35.73 16.29
C MET A 1 35.06 34.62 16.33
N LYS A 2 35.18 33.61 17.19
CA LYS A 2 34.11 32.60 17.37
C LYS A 2 32.97 33.29 18.12
N GLU A 3 31.88 33.58 17.43
CA GLU A 3 30.67 34.17 18.00
C GLU A 3 30.22 33.36 19.23
N ILE A 4 29.95 33.99 20.36
CA ILE A 4 29.60 33.30 21.61
C ILE A 4 28.07 33.28 21.69
N ILE A 5 27.46 32.10 21.88
CA ILE A 5 26.01 32.00 22.15
C ILE A 5 25.71 32.64 23.51
N LYS A 6 24.66 33.43 23.58
CA LYS A 6 24.11 34.05 24.79
C LYS A 6 22.70 33.54 25.06
N ALA A 7 22.30 33.57 26.33
CA ALA A 7 20.91 33.32 26.70
C ALA A 7 20.00 34.35 26.01
N GLY A 8 18.89 33.89 25.44
CA GLY A 8 17.98 34.70 24.63
C GLY A 8 18.24 34.67 23.13
N ASP A 9 19.42 34.21 22.68
CA ASP A 9 19.72 34.13 21.24
C ASP A 9 18.73 33.19 20.54
N LYS A 10 18.12 33.68 19.46
CA LYS A 10 17.11 32.93 18.71
C LYS A 10 17.68 32.39 17.40
N TYR A 11 17.47 31.10 17.17
CA TYR A 11 17.86 30.36 15.98
C TYR A 11 16.69 29.54 15.47
N ASN A 12 16.07 29.96 14.36
CA ASN A 12 14.83 29.36 13.86
C ASN A 12 13.77 29.28 14.99
N LYS A 13 13.22 28.08 15.29
CA LYS A 13 12.24 27.88 16.36
C LYS A 13 12.88 27.65 17.74
N LEU A 14 14.17 27.92 17.93
CA LEU A 14 14.91 27.59 19.15
C LEU A 14 15.51 28.84 19.79
N THR A 15 15.25 29.03 21.08
CA THR A 15 15.80 30.13 21.88
C THR A 15 16.77 29.57 22.90
N ALA A 16 18.01 30.06 22.92
CA ALA A 16 19.03 29.63 23.86
C ALA A 16 18.63 29.99 25.30
N ILE A 17 18.67 29.02 26.21
CA ILE A 17 18.33 29.23 27.63
C ILE A 17 19.61 29.37 28.44
N ARG A 18 20.44 28.31 28.47
CA ARG A 18 21.67 28.26 29.25
C ARG A 18 22.65 27.26 28.68
N PHE A 19 23.92 27.44 29.03
CA PHE A 19 24.94 26.41 28.87
C PHE A 19 24.52 25.15 29.64
N ASP A 20 24.75 23.99 29.04
CA ASP A 20 24.43 22.70 29.64
C ASP A 20 25.71 21.96 30.04
N HIS A 21 26.50 21.52 29.06
CA HIS A 21 27.79 20.88 29.32
C HIS A 21 28.74 20.99 28.13
N LYS A 22 30.00 20.64 28.36
CA LYS A 22 31.03 20.47 27.32
C LYS A 22 31.45 19.01 27.29
N LYS A 23 31.51 18.42 26.09
CA LYS A 23 32.05 17.09 25.86
C LYS A 23 33.16 17.20 24.81
N GLU A 24 34.39 16.85 25.19
CA GLU A 24 35.60 17.10 24.38
C GLU A 24 35.65 18.57 23.93
N ASN A 25 35.72 18.84 22.63
CA ASN A 25 35.70 20.19 22.06
C ASN A 25 34.29 20.66 21.62
N ARG A 26 33.23 19.95 22.02
CA ARG A 26 31.84 20.27 21.66
C ARG A 26 31.11 20.90 22.83
N GLN A 27 30.46 22.03 22.57
CA GLN A 27 29.65 22.74 23.56
C GLN A 27 28.17 22.45 23.32
N TYR A 28 27.45 22.14 24.39
CA TYR A 28 26.01 21.86 24.36
C TYR A 28 25.27 22.90 25.18
N TRP A 29 24.16 23.36 24.63
CA TRP A 29 23.28 24.34 25.25
C TRP A 29 21.85 23.82 25.29
N LEU A 30 21.13 24.19 26.34
CA LEU A 30 19.70 23.96 26.45
C LEU A 30 18.96 25.04 25.66
N PHE A 31 18.08 24.62 24.74
CA PHE A 31 17.23 25.52 23.97
C PHE A 31 15.76 25.25 24.26
N LYS A 32 14.96 26.31 24.37
CA LYS A 32 13.50 26.25 24.38
C LYS A 32 12.99 26.36 22.96
N CYS A 33 12.14 25.43 22.53
CA CYS A 33 11.49 25.50 21.24
C CYS A 33 10.18 26.30 21.32
N ASP A 34 9.79 26.97 20.23
CA ASP A 34 8.48 27.66 20.13
C ASP A 34 7.29 26.73 20.44
N CYS A 35 7.44 25.40 20.28
CA CYS A 35 6.40 24.43 20.65
C CYS A 35 6.39 24.07 22.15
N GLY A 36 7.16 24.77 22.99
CA GLY A 36 7.23 24.57 24.44
C GLY A 36 8.27 23.54 24.91
N ASN A 37 8.71 22.62 24.04
CA ASN A 37 9.68 21.59 24.43
C ASN A 37 11.10 22.15 24.51
N GLU A 38 11.87 21.63 25.47
CA GLU A 38 13.29 21.92 25.62
C GLU A 38 14.17 20.83 25.04
N LYS A 39 15.36 21.19 24.57
CA LYS A 39 16.33 20.24 24.01
C LYS A 39 17.77 20.71 24.20
N VAL A 40 18.63 19.81 24.66
CA VAL A 40 20.08 20.02 24.69
C VAL A 40 20.65 19.77 23.31
N ILE A 41 21.32 20.77 22.73
CA ILE A 41 21.78 20.75 21.33
C ILE A 41 23.24 21.21 21.25
N TYR A 42 24.00 20.53 20.39
CA TYR A 42 25.36 20.94 20.04
C TYR A 42 25.35 22.30 19.31
N VAL A 43 26.10 23.26 19.85
CA VAL A 43 26.12 24.66 19.39
C VAL A 43 26.36 24.80 17.88
N ASN A 44 27.29 24.05 17.29
CA ASN A 44 27.58 24.18 15.86
C ASN A 44 26.44 23.65 14.97
N HIS A 45 25.62 22.71 15.45
CA HIS A 45 24.44 22.30 14.69
C HIS A 45 23.36 23.38 14.65
N ILE A 46 23.33 24.27 15.64
CA ILE A 46 22.42 25.42 15.65
C ILE A 46 22.95 26.50 14.71
N LYS A 47 24.23 26.86 14.84
CA LYS A 47 24.86 27.91 14.02
C LYS A 47 24.86 27.59 12.53
N ASN A 48 25.14 26.35 12.16
CA ASN A 48 25.15 25.91 10.76
C ASN A 48 23.74 25.57 10.24
N GLY A 49 22.69 25.77 11.05
CA GLY A 49 21.30 25.54 10.64
C GLY A 49 20.88 24.07 10.49
N HIS A 50 21.70 23.11 10.93
CA HIS A 50 21.36 21.68 10.92
C HIS A 50 20.19 21.35 11.86
N THR A 51 20.05 22.08 12.97
CA THR A 51 18.91 21.91 13.89
C THR A 51 18.05 23.17 13.90
N LYS A 52 16.82 23.05 13.36
CA LYS A 52 15.88 24.18 13.23
C LYS A 52 14.74 24.18 14.25
N SER A 53 14.53 23.06 14.94
CA SER A 53 13.58 22.93 16.05
C SER A 53 13.91 21.74 16.94
N CYS A 54 13.14 21.51 18.01
CA CYS A 54 13.29 20.33 18.86
C CYS A 54 12.98 19.00 18.13
N GLY A 55 12.40 19.08 16.92
CA GLY A 55 11.84 17.96 16.14
C GLY A 55 10.37 18.18 15.77
N CYS A 56 9.71 19.21 16.31
CA CYS A 56 8.31 19.55 15.97
C CYS A 56 8.09 19.84 14.49
N LEU A 57 9.03 20.49 13.79
CA LEU A 57 8.93 20.77 12.36
C LEU A 57 8.80 19.49 11.53
N GLN A 58 9.53 18.45 11.92
CA GLN A 58 9.47 17.15 11.25
C GLN A 58 8.16 16.43 11.60
N ARG A 59 7.70 16.50 12.86
CA ARG A 59 6.39 15.95 13.27
C ARG A 59 5.25 16.61 12.49
N GLU A 60 5.21 17.94 12.42
CA GLU A 60 4.24 18.71 11.64
C GLU A 60 4.21 18.25 10.16
N ARG A 61 5.38 18.14 9.53
CA ARG A 61 5.49 17.65 8.12
C ARG A 61 4.98 16.23 7.91
N HIS A 62 5.11 15.35 8.91
CA HIS A 62 4.64 13.95 8.81
C HIS A 62 3.19 13.74 9.30
N THR A 63 2.50 14.79 9.76
CA THR A 63 1.14 14.68 10.33
C THR A 63 0.00 14.89 9.34
N THR A 64 0.27 15.28 8.08
CA THR A 64 -0.79 15.53 7.09
C THR A 64 -1.66 14.31 6.81
N HIS A 65 -1.15 13.10 7.03
CA HIS A 65 -1.97 11.90 7.06
C HIS A 65 -1.61 11.05 8.27
N ASN A 66 -2.49 11.07 9.28
CA ASN A 66 -2.53 10.09 10.37
C ASN A 66 -2.16 8.70 9.81
N ARG A 67 -1.12 8.04 10.31
CA ARG A 67 -0.42 6.91 9.63
C ARG A 67 -1.35 5.78 9.16
N CYS A 68 -2.54 5.64 9.76
CA CYS A 68 -3.62 4.74 9.35
C CYS A 68 -4.27 5.08 7.99
N TYR A 69 -4.35 6.36 7.61
CA TYR A 69 -4.81 6.77 6.28
C TYR A 69 -3.76 6.49 5.20
N SER A 70 -2.47 6.37 5.55
CA SER A 70 -1.41 6.29 4.53
C SER A 70 -1.61 5.15 3.52
N SER A 71 -2.11 4.00 3.95
CA SER A 71 -2.35 2.84 3.09
C SER A 71 -3.55 3.03 2.16
N THR A 72 -4.66 3.53 2.71
CA THR A 72 -5.88 3.87 1.97
C THR A 72 -5.62 5.03 1.00
N TYR A 73 -4.99 6.10 1.48
CA TYR A 73 -4.60 7.27 0.72
C TYR A 73 -3.66 6.92 -0.43
N ARG A 74 -2.63 6.10 -0.20
CA ARG A 74 -1.77 5.60 -1.28
C ARG A 74 -2.55 4.83 -2.34
N SER A 75 -3.57 4.07 -1.94
CA SER A 75 -4.40 3.31 -2.90
C SER A 75 -5.24 4.27 -3.75
N TRP A 76 -5.85 5.28 -3.13
CA TRP A 76 -6.59 6.34 -3.81
C TRP A 76 -5.70 7.20 -4.72
N ALA A 77 -4.54 7.65 -4.22
CA ALA A 77 -3.59 8.44 -4.98
C ALA A 77 -3.05 7.67 -6.19
N SER A 78 -2.71 6.39 -6.01
CA SER A 78 -2.28 5.52 -7.12
C SER A 78 -3.40 5.27 -8.13
N MET A 79 -4.67 5.13 -7.68
CA MET A 79 -5.83 5.05 -8.55
C MET A 79 -6.00 6.31 -9.39
N LYS A 80 -5.93 7.49 -8.75
CA LYS A 80 -6.03 8.78 -9.42
C LYS A 80 -4.91 8.95 -10.45
N ASP A 81 -3.66 8.75 -10.03
CA ASP A 81 -2.47 8.94 -10.86
C ASP A 81 -2.50 8.07 -12.13
N ARG A 82 -2.69 6.75 -12.01
CA ARG A 82 -2.75 5.84 -13.19
C ARG A 82 -3.92 6.12 -14.14
N THR A 83 -4.92 6.87 -13.68
CA THR A 83 -6.12 7.17 -14.48
C THR A 83 -6.04 8.57 -15.12
N THR A 84 -5.43 9.55 -14.46
CA THR A 84 -5.46 10.95 -14.91
C THR A 84 -4.12 11.48 -15.40
N ASN A 85 -3.01 10.80 -15.12
CA ASN A 85 -1.67 11.29 -15.46
C ASN A 85 -1.08 10.52 -16.66
N PRO A 86 -1.00 11.14 -17.86
CA PRO A 86 -0.43 10.49 -19.04
C PRO A 86 1.04 10.07 -18.91
N LYS A 87 1.79 10.65 -17.97
CA LYS A 87 3.19 10.27 -17.69
C LYS A 87 3.31 9.02 -16.83
N ASN A 88 2.21 8.53 -16.27
CA ASN A 88 2.22 7.29 -15.50
C ASN A 88 2.42 6.09 -16.46
N ASP A 89 3.33 5.18 -16.11
CA ASP A 89 3.67 3.97 -16.90
C ASP A 89 2.46 3.08 -17.20
N ARG A 90 1.45 3.09 -16.33
CA ARG A 90 0.22 2.32 -16.47
C ARG A 90 -0.92 3.09 -17.12
N TYR A 91 -0.73 4.36 -17.47
CA TYR A 91 -1.80 5.21 -18.00
C TYR A 91 -2.53 4.57 -19.18
N ASN A 92 -1.78 4.01 -20.15
CA ASN A 92 -2.36 3.37 -21.33
C ASN A 92 -3.30 2.21 -21.00
N SER A 93 -3.03 1.46 -19.92
CA SER A 93 -3.89 0.36 -19.47
C SER A 93 -5.14 0.82 -18.70
N TYR A 94 -5.21 2.10 -18.33
CA TYR A 94 -6.22 2.69 -17.46
C TYR A 94 -6.81 3.95 -18.11
N GLY A 95 -6.26 5.13 -17.82
CA GLY A 95 -6.76 6.41 -18.34
C GLY A 95 -6.79 6.47 -19.86
N GLY A 96 -5.72 6.04 -20.53
CA GLY A 96 -5.65 5.96 -21.99
C GLY A 96 -6.66 4.96 -22.59
N ARG A 97 -7.22 4.05 -21.77
CA ARG A 97 -8.28 3.12 -22.17
C ARG A 97 -9.70 3.67 -21.93
N GLY A 98 -9.84 4.89 -21.44
CA GLY A 98 -11.14 5.47 -21.09
C GLY A 98 -11.70 5.03 -19.73
N ILE A 99 -10.89 4.38 -18.88
CA ILE A 99 -11.29 4.13 -17.50
C ILE A 99 -11.33 5.46 -16.77
N THR A 100 -12.46 5.80 -16.16
CA THR A 100 -12.66 7.07 -15.46
C THR A 100 -12.84 6.87 -13.95
N ILE A 101 -12.79 7.97 -13.20
CA ILE A 101 -13.10 8.00 -11.76
C ILE A 101 -14.36 8.83 -11.58
N CYS A 102 -15.29 8.39 -10.73
CA CYS A 102 -16.47 9.19 -10.43
C CYS A 102 -16.05 10.54 -9.81
N LYS A 103 -16.75 11.62 -10.19
CA LYS A 103 -16.41 12.99 -9.76
C LYS A 103 -16.26 13.11 -8.25
N ARG A 104 -17.08 12.37 -7.49
CA ARG A 104 -17.05 12.39 -6.02
C ARG A 104 -15.73 11.86 -5.45
N TRP A 105 -15.14 10.84 -6.06
CA TRP A 105 -13.86 10.24 -5.64
C TRP A 105 -12.62 11.05 -6.06
N LEU A 106 -12.78 12.20 -6.70
CA LEU A 106 -11.67 13.13 -6.93
C LEU A 106 -11.16 13.80 -5.64
N LYS A 107 -11.96 13.76 -4.56
CA LYS A 107 -11.60 14.14 -3.19
C LYS A 107 -11.42 12.88 -2.34
N PHE A 108 -10.36 12.82 -1.54
CA PHE A 108 -9.99 11.63 -0.77
C PHE A 108 -11.05 11.29 0.30
N GLU A 109 -11.63 12.30 0.94
CA GLU A 109 -12.60 12.17 2.03
C GLU A 109 -13.83 11.39 1.58
N ASN A 110 -14.26 11.64 0.34
CA ASN A 110 -15.38 10.95 -0.28
C ASN A 110 -15.06 9.49 -0.60
N PHE A 111 -13.87 9.23 -1.12
CA PHE A 111 -13.40 7.86 -1.33
C PHE A 111 -13.32 7.11 0.00
N TYR A 112 -12.79 7.75 1.04
CA TYR A 112 -12.70 7.15 2.38
C TYR A 112 -14.07 6.91 3.00
N LYS A 113 -15.04 7.82 2.83
CA LYS A 113 -16.42 7.65 3.31
C LYS A 113 -17.08 6.41 2.69
N ASP A 114 -16.74 6.07 1.45
CA ASP A 114 -17.33 4.92 0.75
C ASP A 114 -16.61 3.61 1.01
N MET A 115 -15.28 3.64 0.98
CA MET A 115 -14.44 2.44 1.02
C MET A 115 -13.92 2.13 2.42
N GLY A 116 -13.93 3.11 3.32
CA GLY A 116 -13.35 2.99 4.65
C GLY A 116 -11.84 2.77 4.65
N LYS A 117 -11.32 2.29 5.78
CA LYS A 117 -9.91 1.95 5.95
C LYS A 117 -9.56 0.69 5.16
N ARG A 118 -8.49 0.75 4.36
CA ARG A 118 -7.94 -0.41 3.66
C ARG A 118 -7.55 -1.51 4.65
N PRO A 119 -8.14 -2.72 4.56
CA PRO A 119 -7.71 -3.86 5.37
C PRO A 119 -6.26 -4.27 5.07
N LYS A 120 -5.59 -4.91 6.05
CA LYS A 120 -4.22 -5.39 5.88
C LYS A 120 -4.17 -6.47 4.78
N GLY A 121 -3.17 -6.38 3.90
CA GLY A 121 -2.98 -7.36 2.81
C GLY A 121 -3.88 -7.18 1.59
N MET A 122 -4.75 -6.15 1.57
CA MET A 122 -5.65 -5.89 0.46
C MET A 122 -5.23 -4.68 -0.39
N THR A 123 -5.70 -4.67 -1.64
CA THR A 123 -5.54 -3.61 -2.64
C THR A 123 -6.90 -3.19 -3.18
N LEU A 124 -6.96 -1.99 -3.78
CA LEU A 124 -8.18 -1.54 -4.46
C LEU A 124 -8.30 -2.27 -5.79
N ASP A 125 -9.42 -2.94 -6.00
CA ASP A 125 -9.72 -3.69 -7.22
C ASP A 125 -11.08 -3.28 -7.79
N ARG A 126 -11.22 -3.39 -9.12
CA ARG A 126 -12.51 -3.21 -9.79
C ARG A 126 -13.18 -4.56 -9.95
N ILE A 127 -14.47 -4.63 -9.66
CA ILE A 127 -15.26 -5.87 -9.80
C ILE A 127 -15.37 -6.22 -11.29
N ASP A 128 -15.83 -5.27 -12.08
CA ASP A 128 -15.80 -5.28 -13.53
C ASP A 128 -14.60 -4.47 -14.01
N ASN A 129 -13.66 -5.16 -14.64
CA ASN A 129 -12.40 -4.58 -15.06
C ASN A 129 -12.51 -3.63 -16.24
N ASP A 130 -13.64 -3.64 -16.95
CA ASP A 130 -13.91 -2.78 -18.10
C ASP A 130 -14.65 -1.48 -17.72
N LYS A 131 -15.10 -1.37 -16.48
CA LYS A 131 -15.77 -0.17 -15.94
C LYS A 131 -14.84 0.72 -15.12
N GLY A 132 -15.31 1.93 -14.82
CA GLY A 132 -14.59 2.96 -14.06
C GLY A 132 -14.48 2.70 -12.55
N TYR A 133 -13.90 3.66 -11.84
CA TYR A 133 -13.81 3.68 -10.37
C TYR A 133 -15.00 4.41 -9.75
N TYR A 134 -15.86 3.65 -9.08
CA TYR A 134 -16.99 4.13 -8.29
C TYR A 134 -17.36 3.04 -7.27
N LYS A 135 -18.11 3.42 -6.22
CA LYS A 135 -18.37 2.60 -5.03
C LYS A 135 -18.88 1.20 -5.37
N GLU A 136 -19.83 1.10 -6.29
CA GLU A 136 -20.51 -0.14 -6.65
C GLU A 136 -19.63 -1.07 -7.50
N ASN A 137 -18.62 -0.54 -8.19
CA ASN A 137 -17.68 -1.33 -9.00
C ASN A 137 -16.31 -1.53 -8.34
N CYS A 138 -16.14 -1.15 -7.08
CA CYS A 138 -14.85 -1.21 -6.41
C CYS A 138 -14.94 -1.96 -5.10
N ARG A 139 -13.89 -2.72 -4.80
CA ARG A 139 -13.77 -3.46 -3.55
C ARG A 139 -12.33 -3.47 -3.05
N TRP A 140 -12.16 -3.72 -1.76
CA TRP A 140 -10.88 -4.20 -1.25
C TRP A 140 -10.75 -5.68 -1.60
N ALA A 141 -9.67 -6.04 -2.27
CA ALA A 141 -9.42 -7.40 -2.71
C ALA A 141 -8.02 -7.84 -2.28
N THR A 142 -7.87 -9.13 -2.04
CA THR A 142 -6.58 -9.79 -1.89
C THR A 142 -5.89 -9.91 -3.26
N ARG A 143 -4.58 -10.17 -3.24
CA ARG A 143 -3.81 -10.43 -4.47
C ARG A 143 -4.40 -11.57 -5.30
N SER A 144 -4.91 -12.62 -4.66
CA SER A 144 -5.51 -13.78 -5.35
C SER A 144 -6.82 -13.40 -6.06
N GLU A 145 -7.68 -12.61 -5.40
CA GLU A 145 -8.92 -12.11 -6.01
C GLU A 145 -8.62 -11.19 -7.20
N GLN A 146 -7.67 -10.26 -7.04
CA GLN A 146 -7.24 -9.39 -8.14
C GLN A 146 -6.61 -10.18 -9.30
N GLN A 147 -5.86 -11.25 -9.00
CA GLN A 147 -5.29 -12.12 -10.02
C GLN A 147 -6.39 -12.87 -10.79
N ASN A 148 -7.44 -13.33 -10.12
CA ASN A 148 -8.59 -13.96 -10.77
C ASN A 148 -9.36 -12.99 -11.67
N ASN A 149 -9.38 -11.71 -11.33
CA ASN A 149 -10.05 -10.68 -12.13
C ASN A 149 -9.26 -10.26 -13.40
N ARG A 150 -8.03 -10.73 -13.61
CA ARG A 150 -7.23 -10.34 -14.79
C ARG A 150 -7.91 -10.79 -16.09
N ARG A 151 -8.02 -9.88 -17.07
CA ARG A 151 -8.60 -10.14 -18.41
C ARG A 151 -7.91 -11.28 -19.17
N THR A 152 -6.65 -11.56 -18.84
CA THR A 152 -5.87 -12.65 -19.45
C THR A 152 -6.25 -14.04 -18.92
N ASN A 153 -7.12 -14.15 -17.92
CA ASN A 153 -7.56 -15.44 -17.42
C ASN A 153 -8.59 -16.05 -18.36
N HIS A 154 -8.49 -17.37 -18.55
CA HIS A 154 -9.50 -18.14 -19.24
C HIS A 154 -10.67 -18.44 -18.31
N LEU A 155 -11.86 -17.95 -18.69
CA LEU A 155 -13.11 -18.22 -18.01
C LEU A 155 -13.77 -19.47 -18.58
N ILE A 156 -14.33 -20.27 -17.69
CA ILE A 156 -15.01 -21.53 -17.99
C ILE A 156 -16.43 -21.42 -17.48
N VAL A 157 -17.39 -21.70 -18.37
CA VAL A 157 -18.80 -21.77 -18.03
C VAL A 157 -19.15 -23.20 -17.65
N TYR A 158 -19.75 -23.36 -16.47
CA TYR A 158 -20.30 -24.64 -16.01
C TYR A 158 -21.46 -24.37 -15.04
N ASN A 159 -22.57 -25.11 -15.20
CA ASN A 159 -23.80 -24.94 -14.42
C ASN A 159 -24.29 -23.48 -14.31
N GLY A 160 -24.29 -22.76 -15.44
CA GLY A 160 -24.77 -21.38 -15.51
C GLY A 160 -23.87 -20.34 -14.80
N LYS A 161 -22.67 -20.74 -14.34
CA LYS A 161 -21.70 -19.85 -13.71
C LYS A 161 -20.44 -19.75 -14.56
N GLU A 162 -19.90 -18.55 -14.68
CA GLU A 162 -18.64 -18.28 -15.37
C GLU A 162 -17.55 -18.00 -14.33
N LYS A 163 -16.49 -18.81 -14.31
CA LYS A 163 -15.39 -18.72 -13.34
C LYS A 163 -14.04 -19.06 -13.97
N THR A 164 -12.96 -18.57 -13.37
CA THR A 164 -11.61 -18.97 -13.79
C THR A 164 -11.34 -20.44 -13.46
N VAL A 165 -10.38 -21.05 -14.16
CA VAL A 165 -9.90 -22.41 -13.85
C VAL A 165 -9.49 -22.55 -12.37
N ALA A 166 -8.86 -21.51 -11.81
CA ALA A 166 -8.44 -21.51 -10.41
C ALA A 166 -9.61 -21.47 -9.43
N GLN A 167 -10.66 -20.71 -9.74
CA GLN A 167 -11.88 -20.66 -8.95
C GLN A 167 -12.60 -22.02 -8.98
N TRP A 168 -12.75 -22.62 -10.17
CA TRP A 168 -13.34 -23.94 -10.30
C TRP A 168 -12.54 -25.03 -9.59
N ALA A 169 -11.21 -25.00 -9.70
CA ALA A 169 -10.33 -25.92 -8.98
C ALA A 169 -10.55 -25.85 -7.46
N LYS A 170 -10.67 -24.63 -6.91
CA LYS A 170 -10.92 -24.43 -5.48
C LYS A 170 -12.31 -24.93 -5.07
N GLU A 171 -13.35 -24.59 -5.83
CA GLU A 171 -14.75 -24.95 -5.52
C GLU A 171 -15.02 -26.45 -5.63
N MET A 172 -14.44 -27.10 -6.63
CA MET A 172 -14.56 -28.55 -6.83
C MET A 172 -13.55 -29.35 -6.00
N ASN A 173 -12.71 -28.68 -5.21
CA ASN A 173 -11.62 -29.28 -4.44
C ASN A 173 -10.67 -30.15 -5.29
N ILE A 174 -10.36 -29.69 -6.50
CA ILE A 174 -9.43 -30.33 -7.43
C ILE A 174 -8.13 -29.54 -7.45
N LYS A 175 -6.98 -30.21 -7.45
CA LYS A 175 -5.69 -29.55 -7.63
C LYS A 175 -5.68 -28.79 -8.97
N PHE A 176 -5.34 -27.50 -8.94
CA PHE A 176 -5.31 -26.63 -10.13
C PHE A 176 -4.57 -27.27 -11.32
N CYS A 177 -3.37 -27.83 -11.09
CA CYS A 177 -2.58 -28.47 -12.14
C CYS A 177 -3.29 -29.66 -12.79
N VAL A 178 -4.11 -30.39 -12.02
CA VAL A 178 -4.89 -31.52 -12.54
C VAL A 178 -6.01 -31.03 -13.43
N LEU A 179 -6.80 -30.04 -12.97
CA LEU A 179 -7.87 -29.45 -13.77
C LEU A 179 -7.33 -28.83 -15.05
N LEU A 180 -6.23 -28.09 -14.97
CA LEU A 180 -5.56 -27.49 -16.13
C LEU A 180 -5.10 -28.56 -17.14
N THR A 181 -4.52 -29.66 -16.65
CA THR A 181 -4.09 -30.77 -17.51
C THR A 181 -5.28 -31.44 -18.21
N ARG A 182 -6.41 -31.63 -17.51
CA ARG A 182 -7.64 -32.19 -18.10
C ARG A 182 -8.14 -31.34 -19.26
N ILE A 183 -8.22 -30.02 -19.07
CA ILE A 183 -8.64 -29.08 -20.11
C ILE A 183 -7.67 -29.08 -21.29
N LYS A 184 -6.35 -29.04 -21.03
CA LYS A 184 -5.31 -29.11 -22.07
C LYS A 184 -5.35 -30.39 -22.91
N ARG A 185 -5.84 -31.49 -22.32
CA ARG A 185 -6.04 -32.77 -23.01
C ARG A 185 -7.40 -32.86 -23.74
N GLY A 186 -8.14 -31.76 -23.85
CA GLY A 186 -9.41 -31.70 -24.56
C GLY A 186 -10.57 -32.38 -23.84
N TRP A 187 -10.50 -32.55 -22.51
CA TRP A 187 -11.67 -33.07 -21.77
C TRP A 187 -12.82 -32.06 -21.82
N SER A 188 -14.05 -32.55 -21.93
CA SER A 188 -15.22 -31.70 -21.72
C SER A 188 -15.18 -31.06 -20.32
N ILE A 189 -15.68 -29.83 -20.20
CA ILE A 189 -15.65 -29.08 -18.94
C ILE A 189 -16.33 -29.86 -17.81
N GLU A 190 -17.50 -30.43 -18.08
CA GLU A 190 -18.22 -31.28 -17.13
C GLU A 190 -17.34 -32.43 -16.63
N ARG A 191 -16.77 -33.23 -17.54
CA ARG A 191 -15.89 -34.35 -17.19
C ARG A 191 -14.64 -33.88 -16.44
N ALA A 192 -14.08 -32.73 -16.84
CA ALA A 192 -12.89 -32.18 -16.22
C ALA A 192 -13.13 -31.79 -14.75
N LEU A 193 -14.34 -31.34 -14.42
CA LEU A 193 -14.75 -30.90 -13.09
C LEU A 193 -15.32 -32.03 -12.21
N THR A 194 -15.98 -33.03 -12.77
CA THR A 194 -16.68 -34.06 -11.98
C THR A 194 -15.88 -35.34 -11.77
N LYS A 195 -14.94 -35.69 -12.65
CA LYS A 195 -14.22 -36.96 -12.54
C LYS A 195 -13.32 -36.98 -11.31
N ALA A 196 -13.49 -37.98 -10.44
CA ALA A 196 -12.65 -38.19 -9.27
C ALA A 196 -11.15 -38.30 -9.64
N THR A 197 -10.29 -37.71 -8.83
CA THR A 197 -8.83 -37.85 -8.95
C THR A 197 -8.37 -39.09 -8.19
N GLN A 198 -7.62 -39.99 -8.84
CA GLN A 198 -6.98 -41.11 -8.14
C GLN A 198 -5.99 -40.56 -7.10
N LYS A 199 -6.14 -40.93 -5.83
CA LYS A 199 -5.11 -40.67 -4.81
C LYS A 199 -3.94 -41.62 -5.11
N LYS A 200 -2.75 -41.08 -5.39
CA LYS A 200 -1.52 -41.89 -5.31
C LYS A 200 -1.26 -42.15 -3.83
N GLU A 201 -1.27 -43.41 -3.42
CA GLU A 201 -0.76 -43.80 -2.11
C GLU A 201 0.72 -43.39 -2.03
N VAL A 202 1.05 -42.58 -1.03
CA VAL A 202 2.44 -42.24 -0.72
C VAL A 202 2.98 -43.44 0.06
N LYS A 203 3.76 -44.30 -0.61
CA LYS A 203 4.58 -45.30 0.10
C LYS A 203 5.57 -44.55 0.98
N ASN A 204 5.32 -44.54 2.29
CA ASN A 204 6.30 -44.11 3.29
C ASN A 204 7.36 -45.21 3.41
N GLU A 205 8.41 -45.13 2.60
CA GLU A 205 9.59 -45.97 2.74
C GLU A 205 10.59 -45.24 3.65
N ARG A 206 10.35 -45.34 4.95
CA ARG A 206 11.30 -44.92 6.01
C ARG A 206 11.29 -45.92 7.17
N GLU A 207 11.60 -47.17 6.88
CA GLU A 207 12.13 -48.12 7.85
C GLU A 207 13.17 -49.00 7.14
N ARG A 208 14.44 -48.59 7.21
CA ARG A 208 15.64 -49.41 7.02
C ARG A 208 16.87 -48.53 7.25
N ARG A 209 17.24 -48.41 8.53
CA ARG A 209 18.62 -48.35 9.04
C ARG A 209 18.58 -48.36 10.56
#